data_AF-A0A0A8L333-F1
#
_entry.id   AF-A0A0A8L333-F1
#
_cell.length_a   1.000
_cell.length_b   1.000
_cell.length_c   1.000
_cell.angle_alpha   90.00
_cell.angle_beta   90.00
_cell.angle_gamma   90.00
#
_symmetry.space_group_name_H-M   'P 1'
#
loop_
_entity.id
_entity.type
_entity.pdbx_description
1 polymer ?
#
loop_
_entity_poly.entity_id
_entity_poly.type
_entity_poly.pdbx_seq_one_letter_code
_entity_poly.pdbx_strand_id
1 'polypeptide(L)'
;MNGIFAIEKPSGISSNNFLQQVKNALMKSSVFQKDIQKAVMERSQQYAKETGKKPSKRKLRKVSQIKMGHGGTLDPLASGVMVIGIGNGTKKLSEYLGNCTKVYETEALFGVATTSGDSEGDIITETSVKHLTWDDLNTVEEKFVGHLKQTPPIYAALKLNGKPLYEYAREGKALPKAIEPRQIQIHSLQLFKDSLTRNHSYPILKLKDSGDKEVLQKLNANLMEDKLYFSQEYCEKQGLKSEEAEVGAWIPLTDEERTAIYSSENDLYRAPLLHFKTSVSSGTYIRSLISDIGKALRSSSYMVKLIRCQQQEWALDRGNVFKLENFDNNDEEIWAKVLERVMEEGSKVNIEQEFIKVKAEAEKQPELPSITDESAVTEASTEEPSAAKRSRDDEE
;
A
#
# COMPACT_ATOMS: atom_id res chain seq x y z
N MET A 1 11.08 -20.67 2.31
CA MET A 1 9.87 -20.01 2.87
C MET A 1 8.82 -19.67 1.82
N ASN A 2 7.58 -20.12 1.98
CA ASN A 2 6.44 -19.81 1.10
C ASN A 2 5.20 -19.50 1.95
N GLY A 3 4.51 -18.39 1.68
CA GLY A 3 3.32 -18.04 2.48
C GLY A 3 2.86 -16.60 2.27
N ILE A 4 1.97 -16.17 3.15
CA ILE A 4 1.50 -14.79 3.22
C ILE A 4 1.87 -14.19 4.57
N PHE A 5 2.12 -12.89 4.60
CA PHE A 5 2.27 -12.11 5.82
C PHE A 5 1.79 -10.69 5.55
N ALA A 6 1.51 -9.92 6.60
CA ALA A 6 1.24 -8.50 6.46
C ALA A 6 2.45 -7.66 6.88
N ILE A 7 2.66 -6.55 6.17
CA ILE A 7 3.65 -5.55 6.52
C ILE A 7 3.03 -4.15 6.43
N GLU A 8 3.44 -3.26 7.31
CA GLU A 8 3.05 -1.86 7.32
C GLU A 8 3.81 -1.10 6.24
N LYS A 9 3.07 -0.60 5.24
CA LYS A 9 3.60 0.30 4.22
C LYS A 9 3.64 1.72 4.78
N PRO A 10 4.79 2.42 4.73
CA PRO A 10 4.85 3.84 5.09
C PRO A 10 4.15 4.73 4.05
N SER A 11 3.75 5.94 4.45
CA SER A 11 3.25 6.96 3.52
C SER A 11 4.38 7.50 2.61
N GLY A 12 4.04 8.03 1.43
CA GLY A 12 4.96 8.67 0.50
C GLY A 12 5.67 7.74 -0.48
N ILE A 13 5.34 6.44 -0.49
CA ILE A 13 5.92 5.45 -1.41
C ILE A 13 4.82 4.68 -2.16
N SER A 14 5.02 4.34 -3.43
CA SER A 14 4.04 3.49 -4.13
C SER A 14 4.10 2.04 -3.61
N SER A 15 2.96 1.33 -3.67
CA SER A 15 2.91 -0.09 -3.26
C SER A 15 3.92 -0.98 -4.01
N ASN A 16 4.17 -0.71 -5.30
CA ASN A 16 5.15 -1.45 -6.08
C ASN A 16 6.60 -1.15 -5.65
N ASN A 17 6.94 0.13 -5.41
CA ASN A 17 8.27 0.49 -4.94
C ASN A 17 8.53 -0.09 -3.55
N PHE A 18 7.54 -0.03 -2.66
CA PHE A 18 7.64 -0.65 -1.34
C PHE A 18 7.79 -2.18 -1.43
N LEU A 19 7.04 -2.86 -2.32
CA LEU A 19 7.23 -4.29 -2.58
C LEU A 19 8.67 -4.61 -3.04
N GLN A 20 9.29 -3.76 -3.87
CA GLN A 20 10.69 -3.94 -4.26
C GLN A 20 11.65 -3.73 -3.09
N GLN A 21 11.39 -2.77 -2.18
CA GLN A 21 12.20 -2.60 -0.97
C GLN A 21 12.16 -3.84 -0.08
N VAL A 22 10.95 -4.37 0.19
CA VAL A 22 10.78 -5.61 0.97
C VAL A 22 11.48 -6.77 0.26
N LYS A 23 11.29 -6.91 -1.06
CA LYS A 23 11.97 -7.95 -1.85
C LYS A 23 13.49 -7.83 -1.75
N ASN A 24 14.05 -6.62 -1.81
CA ASN A 24 15.48 -6.41 -1.70
C ASN A 24 16.02 -6.75 -0.30
N ALA A 25 15.26 -6.44 0.77
CA ALA A 25 15.62 -6.85 2.12
C ALA A 25 15.67 -8.38 2.24
N LEU A 26 14.64 -9.08 1.76
CA LEU A 26 14.61 -10.55 1.79
C LEU A 26 15.65 -11.20 0.86
N MET A 27 15.97 -10.60 -0.28
CA MET A 27 17.00 -11.11 -1.19
C MET A 27 18.41 -11.05 -0.59
N LYS A 28 18.68 -10.18 0.40
CA LYS A 28 19.97 -10.14 1.10
C LYS A 28 20.13 -11.28 2.11
N SER A 29 19.03 -11.94 2.49
CA SER A 29 19.05 -13.01 3.48
C SER A 29 19.69 -14.29 2.95
N SER A 30 20.54 -14.89 3.78
CA SER A 30 21.13 -16.21 3.57
C SER A 30 20.08 -17.33 3.38
N VAL A 31 18.96 -17.26 4.12
CA VAL A 31 17.86 -18.23 4.02
C VAL A 31 17.25 -18.23 2.62
N PHE A 32 16.87 -17.06 2.12
CA PHE A 32 16.30 -16.97 0.78
C PHE A 32 17.33 -17.23 -0.31
N GLN A 33 18.61 -16.90 -0.11
CA GLN A 33 19.67 -17.23 -1.06
C GLN A 33 19.83 -18.75 -1.24
N LYS A 34 19.78 -19.54 -0.16
CA LYS A 34 19.80 -21.02 -0.25
C LYS A 34 18.60 -21.55 -1.04
N ASP A 35 17.40 -21.04 -0.77
CA ASP A 35 16.18 -21.41 -1.51
C ASP A 35 16.28 -21.07 -3.00
N ILE A 36 16.81 -19.88 -3.33
CA ILE A 36 17.00 -19.43 -4.71
C ILE A 36 18.03 -20.30 -5.44
N GLN A 37 19.17 -20.58 -4.81
CA GLN A 37 20.22 -21.43 -5.39
C GLN A 37 19.68 -22.84 -5.70
N LYS A 38 18.92 -23.42 -4.77
CA LYS A 38 18.25 -24.70 -4.97
C LYS A 38 17.28 -24.65 -6.16
N ALA A 39 16.41 -23.64 -6.22
CA ALA A 39 15.45 -23.50 -7.32
C ALA A 39 16.14 -23.30 -8.69
N VAL A 40 17.23 -22.52 -8.73
CA VAL A 40 18.03 -22.32 -9.94
C VAL A 40 18.70 -23.62 -10.39
N MET A 41 19.22 -24.43 -9.45
CA MET A 41 19.83 -25.72 -9.73
C MET A 41 18.80 -26.70 -10.30
N GLU A 42 17.64 -26.85 -9.65
CA GLU A 42 16.53 -27.71 -10.09
C GLU A 42 16.06 -27.32 -11.49
N ARG A 43 15.86 -26.02 -11.75
CA ARG A 43 15.45 -25.54 -13.08
C ARG A 43 16.52 -25.82 -14.15
N SER A 44 17.79 -25.70 -13.78
CA SER A 44 18.90 -25.96 -14.71
C SER A 44 18.97 -27.43 -15.08
N GLN A 45 18.80 -28.33 -14.11
CA GLN A 45 18.75 -29.77 -14.35
C GLN A 45 17.53 -30.15 -15.20
N GLN A 46 16.36 -29.59 -14.91
CA GLN A 46 15.15 -29.84 -15.70
C GLN A 46 15.33 -29.40 -17.16
N TYR A 47 15.86 -28.19 -17.37
CA TYR A 47 16.10 -27.68 -18.72
C TYR A 47 17.13 -28.51 -19.50
N ALA A 48 18.18 -28.98 -18.82
CA ALA A 48 19.17 -29.86 -19.40
C ALA A 48 18.56 -31.22 -19.79
N LYS A 49 17.66 -31.78 -18.98
CA LYS A 49 16.91 -33.01 -19.31
C LYS A 49 15.98 -32.81 -20.52
N GLU A 50 15.30 -31.67 -20.62
CA GLU A 50 14.35 -31.38 -21.70
C GLU A 50 15.03 -31.03 -23.04
N THR A 51 16.21 -30.43 -23.01
CA THR A 51 16.82 -29.81 -24.21
C THR A 51 18.25 -30.26 -24.52
N GLY A 52 18.91 -31.00 -23.62
CA GLY A 52 20.32 -31.37 -23.71
C GLY A 52 21.30 -30.20 -23.57
N LYS A 53 20.81 -28.98 -23.29
CA LYS A 53 21.62 -27.74 -23.25
C LYS A 53 21.54 -27.07 -21.88
N LYS A 54 22.57 -26.28 -21.53
CA LYS A 54 22.51 -25.41 -20.35
C LYS A 54 21.60 -24.20 -20.61
N PRO A 55 20.75 -23.79 -19.65
CA PRO A 55 19.91 -22.60 -19.81
C PRO A 55 20.78 -21.33 -19.80
N SER A 56 20.40 -20.33 -20.60
CA SER A 56 21.06 -19.03 -20.59
C SER A 56 20.77 -18.25 -19.30
N LYS A 57 21.65 -17.30 -18.94
CA LYS A 57 21.43 -16.39 -17.79
C LYS A 57 20.07 -15.68 -17.84
N ARG A 58 19.63 -15.26 -19.04
CA ARG A 58 18.30 -14.63 -19.25
C ARG A 58 17.16 -15.58 -18.89
N LYS A 59 17.32 -16.88 -19.13
CA LYS A 59 16.30 -17.91 -18.84
C LYS A 59 16.21 -18.21 -17.35
N LEU A 60 17.33 -18.12 -16.63
CA LEU A 60 17.40 -18.32 -15.18
C LEU A 60 16.97 -17.09 -14.37
N ARG A 61 16.99 -15.89 -14.94
CA ARG A 61 16.68 -14.62 -14.25
C ARG A 61 15.36 -14.62 -13.47
N LYS A 62 14.33 -15.32 -13.96
CA LYS A 62 13.03 -15.41 -13.26
C LYS A 62 13.07 -16.31 -12.03
N VAL A 63 13.92 -17.34 -12.05
CA VAL A 63 14.07 -18.32 -10.95
C VAL A 63 15.11 -17.83 -9.94
N SER A 64 16.04 -16.97 -10.36
CA SER A 64 17.02 -16.33 -9.49
C SER A 64 16.44 -15.16 -8.65
N GLN A 65 15.12 -15.05 -8.54
CA GLN A 65 14.46 -13.99 -7.79
C GLN A 65 13.32 -14.57 -6.96
N ILE A 66 13.11 -14.01 -5.76
CA ILE A 66 11.93 -14.31 -4.96
C ILE A 66 10.69 -13.84 -5.72
N LYS A 67 9.76 -14.77 -5.97
CA LYS A 67 8.44 -14.45 -6.49
C LYS A 67 7.63 -13.80 -5.38
N MET A 68 7.23 -12.54 -5.58
CA MET A 68 6.45 -11.79 -4.60
C MET A 68 5.30 -11.03 -5.27
N GLY A 69 4.23 -10.80 -4.53
CA GLY A 69 3.11 -9.95 -4.92
C GLY A 69 2.39 -9.39 -3.70
N HIS A 70 1.45 -8.46 -3.89
CA HIS A 70 0.67 -7.86 -2.81
C HIS A 70 -0.85 -8.11 -2.97
N GLY A 71 -1.57 -8.17 -1.86
CA GLY A 71 -3.00 -8.46 -1.77
C GLY A 71 -3.91 -7.23 -1.92
N GLY A 72 -3.37 -6.07 -2.29
CA GLY A 72 -4.16 -4.88 -2.59
C GLY A 72 -3.31 -3.61 -2.58
N THR A 73 -3.44 -2.82 -3.64
CA THR A 73 -2.71 -1.55 -3.78
C THR A 73 -3.17 -0.53 -2.73
N LEU A 74 -2.21 0.17 -2.15
CA LEU A 74 -2.39 1.44 -1.43
C LEU A 74 -1.84 2.58 -2.29
N ASP A 75 -2.55 3.71 -2.27
CA ASP A 75 -2.09 4.96 -2.88
C ASP A 75 -0.75 5.40 -2.27
N PRO A 76 0.08 6.18 -2.99
CA PRO A 76 1.39 6.62 -2.48
C PRO A 76 1.30 7.33 -1.13
N LEU A 77 0.38 8.29 -0.99
CA LEU A 77 0.13 9.01 0.27
C LEU A 77 -0.43 8.13 1.40
N ALA A 78 -0.97 6.95 1.08
CA ALA A 78 -1.60 6.08 2.07
C ALA A 78 -0.56 5.23 2.80
N SER A 79 -0.78 4.98 4.09
CA SER A 79 0.02 4.06 4.90
C SER A 79 -0.83 2.88 5.38
N GLY A 80 -0.20 1.94 6.09
CA GLY A 80 -0.88 0.88 6.82
C GLY A 80 -0.72 -0.50 6.21
N VAL A 81 -1.64 -1.41 6.54
CA VAL A 81 -1.51 -2.85 6.29
C VAL A 81 -1.40 -3.16 4.80
N MET A 82 -0.36 -3.90 4.41
CA MET A 82 -0.22 -4.47 3.07
C MET A 82 0.10 -5.97 3.17
N VAL A 83 -0.83 -6.80 2.72
CA VAL A 83 -0.60 -8.26 2.66
C VAL A 83 0.34 -8.58 1.51
N ILE A 84 1.41 -9.33 1.78
CA ILE A 84 2.41 -9.78 0.81
C ILE A 84 2.35 -11.30 0.72
N GLY A 85 2.38 -11.81 -0.52
CA GLY A 85 2.54 -13.23 -0.81
C GLY A 85 3.93 -13.52 -1.34
N ILE A 86 4.57 -14.57 -0.81
CA ILE A 86 5.88 -15.06 -1.24
C ILE A 86 5.74 -16.45 -1.85
N GLY A 87 6.34 -16.65 -3.02
CA GLY A 87 6.40 -17.93 -3.72
C GLY A 87 5.01 -18.47 -4.02
N ASN A 88 4.64 -19.60 -3.41
CA ASN A 88 3.28 -20.17 -3.56
C ASN A 88 2.20 -19.34 -2.86
N GLY A 89 2.55 -18.54 -1.86
CA GLY A 89 1.62 -17.63 -1.19
C GLY A 89 1.04 -16.56 -2.11
N THR A 90 1.67 -16.25 -3.24
CA THR A 90 1.10 -15.33 -4.24
C THR A 90 -0.25 -15.80 -4.78
N LYS A 91 -0.53 -17.12 -4.73
CA LYS A 91 -1.81 -17.70 -5.18
C LYS A 91 -2.96 -17.39 -4.23
N LYS A 92 -2.68 -17.09 -2.95
CA LYS A 92 -3.68 -16.73 -1.94
C LYS A 92 -4.07 -15.25 -1.98
N LEU A 93 -3.36 -14.42 -2.74
CA LEU A 93 -3.59 -12.96 -2.76
C LEU A 93 -4.95 -12.57 -3.35
N SER A 94 -5.59 -13.43 -4.14
CA SER A 94 -6.94 -13.19 -4.66
C SER A 94 -7.98 -13.02 -3.56
N GLU A 95 -7.82 -13.71 -2.43
CA GLU A 95 -8.70 -13.63 -1.26
C GLU A 95 -8.70 -12.20 -0.69
N TYR A 96 -7.54 -11.56 -0.67
CA TYR A 96 -7.33 -10.20 -0.16
C TYR A 96 -7.74 -9.09 -1.15
N LEU A 97 -7.79 -9.42 -2.44
CA LEU A 97 -8.17 -8.51 -3.52
C LEU A 97 -9.70 -8.44 -3.74
N GLY A 98 -10.38 -9.59 -3.72
CA GLY A 98 -11.78 -9.71 -4.16
C GLY A 98 -12.81 -9.70 -3.03
N ASN A 99 -12.66 -10.55 -2.02
CA ASN A 99 -13.66 -10.77 -0.97
C ASN A 99 -13.08 -10.44 0.41
N CYS A 100 -12.65 -9.20 0.57
CA CYS A 100 -11.93 -8.80 1.76
C CYS A 100 -12.44 -7.48 2.32
N THR A 101 -12.77 -7.49 3.61
CA THR A 101 -13.11 -6.29 4.36
C THR A 101 -11.83 -5.53 4.70
N LYS A 102 -11.88 -4.22 4.52
CA LYS A 102 -10.77 -3.31 4.82
C LYS A 102 -11.27 -2.19 5.71
N VAL A 103 -10.46 -1.83 6.70
CA VAL A 103 -10.76 -0.70 7.59
C VAL A 103 -9.76 0.40 7.32
N TYR A 104 -10.29 1.60 7.12
CA TYR A 104 -9.50 2.80 6.87
C TYR A 104 -9.82 3.87 7.90
N GLU A 105 -8.81 4.64 8.25
CA GLU A 105 -8.94 5.93 8.92
C GLU A 105 -8.38 6.99 7.96
N THR A 106 -9.11 8.08 7.80
CA THR A 106 -8.77 9.09 6.81
C THR A 106 -9.12 10.49 7.29
N GLU A 107 -8.28 11.43 6.88
CA GLU A 107 -8.52 12.86 7.04
C GLU A 107 -8.55 13.51 5.64
N ALA A 108 -9.51 14.41 5.47
CA ALA A 108 -9.78 15.15 4.25
C ALA A 108 -10.05 16.62 4.58
N LEU A 109 -9.95 17.51 3.60
CA LEU A 109 -10.26 18.92 3.74
C LEU A 109 -11.42 19.32 2.83
N PHE A 110 -12.38 20.05 3.38
CA PHE A 110 -13.50 20.61 2.62
C PHE A 110 -13.11 21.85 1.80
N GLY A 111 -13.92 22.17 0.79
CA GLY A 111 -13.83 23.41 0.01
C GLY A 111 -13.04 23.30 -1.28
N VAL A 112 -12.36 22.19 -1.54
CA VAL A 112 -11.57 21.96 -2.77
C VAL A 112 -11.80 20.56 -3.31
N ALA A 113 -11.94 20.42 -4.63
CA ALA A 113 -11.83 19.15 -5.33
C ALA A 113 -10.53 19.12 -6.15
N THR A 114 -9.90 17.95 -6.25
CA THR A 114 -8.64 17.77 -6.98
C THR A 114 -8.73 16.68 -8.04
N THR A 115 -7.83 16.73 -9.03
CA THR A 115 -7.76 15.75 -10.14
C THR A 115 -7.67 14.31 -9.64
N SER A 116 -6.88 14.05 -8.60
CA SER A 116 -6.65 12.72 -8.03
C SER A 116 -7.65 12.34 -6.93
N GLY A 117 -8.41 13.29 -6.39
CA GLY A 117 -9.22 13.12 -5.17
C GLY A 117 -8.40 13.16 -3.87
N ASP A 118 -7.12 13.52 -3.95
CA ASP A 118 -6.20 13.65 -2.83
C ASP A 118 -5.30 14.90 -2.97
N SER A 119 -4.43 15.10 -1.98
CA SER A 119 -3.51 16.24 -1.89
C SER A 119 -2.36 16.22 -2.91
N GLU A 120 -2.18 15.15 -3.68
CA GLU A 120 -1.18 15.10 -4.76
C GLU A 120 -1.71 15.71 -6.08
N GLY A 121 -3.02 15.89 -6.19
CA GLY A 121 -3.69 16.40 -7.38
C GLY A 121 -3.68 17.92 -7.52
N ASP A 122 -4.14 18.39 -8.67
CA ASP A 122 -4.32 19.81 -8.96
C ASP A 122 -5.77 20.22 -8.71
N ILE A 123 -5.98 21.48 -8.33
CA ILE A 123 -7.31 22.04 -8.02
C ILE A 123 -8.19 22.02 -9.28
N ILE A 124 -9.37 21.41 -9.14
CA ILE A 124 -10.43 21.39 -10.15
C ILE A 124 -11.44 22.50 -9.89
N THR A 125 -11.92 22.55 -8.64
CA THR A 125 -12.99 23.44 -8.23
C THR A 125 -12.86 23.79 -6.76
N GLU A 126 -13.47 24.91 -6.39
CA GLU A 126 -13.46 25.44 -5.05
C GLU A 126 -14.90 25.77 -4.65
N THR A 127 -15.28 25.39 -3.44
CA THR A 127 -16.64 25.58 -2.92
C THR A 127 -16.59 26.32 -1.60
N SER A 128 -17.69 27.03 -1.30
CA SER A 128 -17.86 27.60 0.04
C SER A 128 -17.97 26.46 1.06
N VAL A 129 -17.49 26.75 2.27
CA VAL A 129 -17.54 25.87 3.43
C VAL A 129 -18.25 26.52 4.62
N LYS A 130 -18.74 27.76 4.47
CA LYS A 130 -19.37 28.52 5.55
C LYS A 130 -20.69 27.91 6.03
N HIS A 131 -21.39 27.21 5.14
CA HIS A 131 -22.67 26.59 5.42
C HIS A 131 -22.55 25.24 6.12
N LEU A 132 -21.35 24.65 6.20
CA LEU A 132 -21.16 23.32 6.77
C LEU A 132 -21.40 23.36 8.28
N THR A 133 -22.33 22.53 8.74
CA THR A 133 -22.65 22.37 10.16
C THR A 133 -22.46 20.92 10.62
N TRP A 134 -22.40 20.74 11.94
CA TRP A 134 -22.32 19.41 12.54
C TRP A 134 -23.60 18.59 12.27
N ASP A 135 -24.75 19.26 12.18
CA ASP A 135 -26.02 18.61 11.84
C ASP A 135 -25.98 18.00 10.44
N ASP A 136 -25.32 18.67 9.48
CA ASP A 136 -25.14 18.10 8.14
C ASP A 136 -24.29 16.83 8.19
N LEU A 137 -23.20 16.85 8.97
CA LEU A 137 -22.31 15.69 9.13
C LEU A 137 -22.98 14.51 9.84
N ASN A 138 -23.86 14.76 10.81
CA ASN A 138 -24.62 13.70 11.49
C ASN A 138 -25.49 12.88 10.52
N THR A 139 -25.82 13.42 9.34
CA THR A 139 -26.58 12.68 8.31
C THR A 139 -25.72 11.75 7.46
N VAL A 140 -24.39 11.90 7.48
CA VAL A 140 -23.47 11.17 6.59
C VAL A 140 -23.50 9.68 6.87
N GLU A 141 -23.40 9.28 8.14
CA GLU A 141 -23.37 7.86 8.51
C GLU A 141 -24.62 7.13 8.02
N GLU A 142 -25.80 7.72 8.25
CA GLU A 142 -27.07 7.13 7.79
C GLU A 142 -27.16 7.01 6.27
N LYS A 143 -26.64 7.99 5.52
CA LYS A 143 -26.72 8.03 4.04
C LYS A 143 -25.81 7.02 3.34
N PHE A 144 -24.65 6.71 3.93
CA PHE A 144 -23.60 5.94 3.24
C PHE A 144 -23.41 4.53 3.79
N VAL A 145 -23.73 4.26 5.06
CA VAL A 145 -23.63 2.89 5.60
C VAL A 145 -24.66 2.00 4.92
N GLY A 146 -24.22 0.87 4.37
CA GLY A 146 -25.04 -0.06 3.62
C GLY A 146 -24.49 -0.39 2.23
N HIS A 147 -25.37 -0.83 1.33
CA HIS A 147 -25.08 -1.16 -0.06
C HIS A 147 -25.32 0.04 -0.95
N LEU A 148 -24.34 0.42 -1.76
CA LEU A 148 -24.44 1.57 -2.65
C LEU A 148 -23.59 1.40 -3.89
N LYS A 149 -23.87 2.24 -4.89
CA LYS A 149 -23.03 2.37 -6.07
C LYS A 149 -21.99 3.46 -5.85
N GLN A 150 -20.78 3.23 -6.31
CA GLN A 150 -19.71 4.21 -6.29
C GLN A 150 -19.04 4.29 -7.65
N THR A 151 -18.78 5.50 -8.13
CA THR A 151 -17.98 5.73 -9.33
C THR A 151 -16.50 5.71 -8.96
N PRO A 152 -15.69 4.76 -9.50
CA PRO A 152 -14.25 4.76 -9.27
C PRO A 152 -13.57 6.06 -9.73
N PRO A 153 -12.52 6.52 -9.05
CA PRO A 153 -11.79 7.72 -9.46
C PRO A 153 -11.02 7.45 -10.75
N ILE A 154 -10.78 8.50 -11.55
CA ILE A 154 -10.02 8.38 -12.80
C ILE A 154 -8.56 7.93 -12.56
N TYR A 155 -7.97 8.30 -11.41
CA TYR A 155 -6.65 7.82 -10.98
C TYR A 155 -6.74 6.46 -10.27
N ALA A 156 -7.36 5.48 -10.93
CA ALA A 156 -7.46 4.10 -10.47
C ALA A 156 -6.70 3.13 -11.39
N ALA A 157 -6.26 2.00 -10.84
CA ALA A 157 -5.65 0.90 -11.60
C ALA A 157 -6.65 0.07 -12.42
N LEU A 158 -7.94 0.42 -12.36
CA LEU A 158 -8.99 -0.24 -13.12
C LEU A 158 -8.74 -0.06 -14.63
N LYS A 159 -9.00 -1.10 -15.43
CA LYS A 159 -8.78 -1.06 -16.88
C LYS A 159 -10.05 -0.70 -17.64
N LEU A 160 -9.91 0.20 -18.60
CA LEU A 160 -10.88 0.55 -19.61
C LEU A 160 -10.27 0.21 -20.98
N ASN A 161 -10.92 -0.65 -21.76
CA ASN A 161 -10.40 -1.15 -23.04
C ASN A 161 -8.95 -1.69 -22.96
N GLY A 162 -8.63 -2.40 -21.86
CA GLY A 162 -7.31 -3.01 -21.65
C GLY A 162 -6.24 -2.07 -21.05
N LYS A 163 -6.48 -0.76 -21.01
CA LYS A 163 -5.57 0.26 -20.47
C LYS A 163 -6.05 0.78 -19.09
N PRO A 164 -5.17 0.93 -18.08
CA PRO A 164 -5.54 1.49 -16.78
C PRO A 164 -6.07 2.93 -16.85
N LEU A 165 -7.07 3.28 -16.03
CA LEU A 165 -7.68 4.63 -15.99
C LEU A 165 -6.66 5.72 -15.67
N TYR A 166 -5.72 5.48 -14.74
CA TYR A 166 -4.70 6.47 -14.40
C TYR A 166 -3.80 6.85 -15.59
N GLU A 167 -3.65 5.97 -16.59
CA GLU A 167 -2.86 6.28 -17.79
C GLU A 167 -3.60 7.24 -18.72
N TYR A 168 -4.94 7.16 -18.79
CA TYR A 168 -5.74 8.14 -19.51
C TYR A 168 -5.64 9.52 -18.86
N ALA A 169 -5.73 9.57 -17.52
CA ALA A 169 -5.62 10.80 -16.76
C ALA A 169 -4.26 11.50 -16.98
N ARG A 170 -3.17 10.75 -16.92
CA ARG A 170 -1.80 11.28 -17.15
C ARG A 170 -1.56 11.75 -18.58
N GLU A 171 -2.22 11.15 -19.55
CA GLU A 171 -2.12 11.55 -20.96
C GLU A 171 -3.06 12.71 -21.30
N GLY A 172 -3.91 13.17 -20.37
CA GLY A 172 -4.91 14.21 -20.61
C GLY A 172 -5.95 13.83 -21.66
N LYS A 173 -6.12 12.52 -21.94
CA LYS A 173 -7.03 12.03 -22.97
C LYS A 173 -8.44 11.85 -22.43
N ALA A 174 -9.43 12.24 -23.23
CA ALA A 174 -10.82 11.93 -22.95
C ALA A 174 -11.00 10.42 -22.80
N LEU A 175 -11.83 10.01 -21.82
CA LEU A 175 -12.15 8.61 -21.65
C LEU A 175 -13.00 8.12 -22.84
N PRO A 176 -12.74 6.92 -23.37
CA PRO A 176 -13.52 6.37 -24.48
C PRO A 176 -14.99 6.13 -24.13
N LYS A 177 -15.30 6.02 -22.83
CA LYS A 177 -16.65 5.98 -22.27
C LYS A 177 -16.64 6.45 -20.82
N ALA A 178 -17.81 6.81 -20.30
CA ALA A 178 -17.99 7.14 -18.88
C ALA A 178 -17.56 5.98 -17.97
N ILE A 179 -17.07 6.33 -16.78
CA ILE A 179 -16.72 5.34 -15.77
C ILE A 179 -18.03 4.79 -15.17
N GLU A 180 -18.27 3.50 -15.36
CA GLU A 180 -19.45 2.83 -14.81
C GLU A 180 -19.37 2.73 -13.29
N PRO A 181 -20.44 3.13 -12.55
CA PRO A 181 -20.54 2.90 -11.12
C PRO A 181 -20.49 1.40 -10.77
N ARG A 182 -19.95 1.10 -9.60
CA ARG A 182 -19.80 -0.28 -9.09
C ARG A 182 -20.49 -0.44 -7.76
N GLN A 183 -21.06 -1.62 -7.55
CA GLN A 183 -21.60 -2.01 -6.26
C GLN A 183 -20.46 -2.13 -5.24
N ILE A 184 -20.64 -1.45 -4.12
CA ILE A 184 -19.78 -1.50 -2.94
C ILE A 184 -20.65 -1.65 -1.69
N GLN A 185 -19.99 -1.92 -0.57
CA GLN A 185 -20.66 -1.97 0.71
C GLN A 185 -19.81 -1.24 1.75
N ILE A 186 -20.43 -0.30 2.46
CA ILE A 186 -19.86 0.36 3.63
C ILE A 186 -20.49 -0.31 4.84
N HIS A 187 -19.71 -1.15 5.53
CA HIS A 187 -20.19 -1.87 6.72
C HIS A 187 -20.34 -0.95 7.93
N SER A 188 -19.44 0.04 8.05
CA SER A 188 -19.52 1.05 9.09
C SER A 188 -18.81 2.33 8.64
N LEU A 189 -19.29 3.47 9.12
CA LEU A 189 -18.66 4.77 8.96
C LEU A 189 -18.85 5.49 10.29
N GLN A 190 -17.76 5.98 10.86
CA GLN A 190 -17.76 6.69 12.14
C GLN A 190 -17.00 8.00 11.97
N LEU A 191 -17.68 9.12 12.15
CA LEU A 191 -17.06 10.44 12.17
C LEU A 191 -16.35 10.71 13.50
N PHE A 192 -15.18 11.35 13.42
CA PHE A 192 -14.48 11.85 14.60
C PHE A 192 -14.94 13.27 14.94
N LYS A 193 -14.92 13.59 16.24
CA LYS A 193 -15.41 14.86 16.81
C LYS A 193 -14.59 16.10 16.40
N ASP A 194 -13.39 15.89 15.89
CA ASP A 194 -12.51 16.93 15.35
C ASP A 194 -12.84 17.28 13.89
N SER A 195 -13.82 16.63 13.27
CA SER A 195 -14.37 17.07 11.99
C SER A 195 -14.97 18.49 12.11
N LEU A 196 -14.92 19.24 11.01
CA LEU A 196 -15.12 20.68 10.86
C LEU A 196 -14.15 21.58 11.64
N THR A 197 -13.27 21.03 12.47
CA THR A 197 -12.23 21.84 13.11
C THR A 197 -11.23 22.31 12.05
N ARG A 198 -10.55 23.42 12.38
CA ARG A 198 -9.46 24.01 11.58
C ARG A 198 -8.11 23.86 12.28
N ASN A 199 -8.07 23.08 13.36
CA ASN A 199 -6.89 22.88 14.20
C ASN A 199 -6.07 21.69 13.66
N HIS A 200 -5.43 21.89 12.52
CA HIS A 200 -4.54 20.90 11.91
C HIS A 200 -3.40 21.58 11.14
N SER A 201 -2.38 20.80 10.79
CA SER A 201 -1.19 21.31 10.09
C SER A 201 -1.29 21.27 8.57
N TYR A 202 -2.34 20.66 8.00
CA TYR A 202 -2.49 20.55 6.54
C TYR A 202 -2.71 21.93 5.89
N PRO A 203 -1.82 22.38 4.98
CA PRO A 203 -2.05 23.57 4.19
C PRO A 203 -3.14 23.32 3.15
N ILE A 204 -3.88 24.37 2.79
CA ILE A 204 -4.75 24.29 1.63
C ILE A 204 -3.90 24.26 0.35
N LEU A 205 -4.35 23.52 -0.66
CA LEU A 205 -3.70 23.55 -1.97
C LEU A 205 -3.75 24.95 -2.56
N LYS A 206 -2.70 25.31 -3.29
CA LYS A 206 -2.62 26.55 -4.06
C LYS A 206 -2.75 26.23 -5.54
N LEU A 207 -3.41 27.11 -6.28
CA LEU A 207 -3.42 27.07 -7.74
C LEU A 207 -1.97 27.10 -8.23
N LYS A 208 -1.56 26.05 -8.95
CA LYS A 208 -0.28 26.04 -9.66
C LYS A 208 -0.48 26.81 -10.97
N ASP A 209 0.51 27.58 -11.39
CA ASP A 209 0.55 28.27 -12.70
C ASP A 209 0.68 27.31 -13.91
N SER A 210 0.29 26.05 -13.77
CA SER A 210 0.41 25.04 -14.81
C SER A 210 -0.41 25.44 -16.04
N GLY A 211 0.26 25.53 -17.20
CA GLY A 211 -0.30 25.87 -18.52
C GLY A 211 -1.34 24.89 -19.08
N ASP A 212 -1.79 23.94 -18.27
CA ASP A 212 -2.70 22.85 -18.65
C ASP A 212 -4.17 23.14 -18.27
N LYS A 213 -4.58 24.42 -18.31
CA LYS A 213 -5.98 24.83 -18.03
C LYS A 213 -7.01 24.06 -18.88
N GLU A 214 -6.66 23.76 -20.13
CA GLU A 214 -7.53 23.02 -21.04
C GLU A 214 -7.67 21.53 -20.67
N VAL A 215 -6.59 20.91 -20.17
CA VAL A 215 -6.60 19.52 -19.67
C VAL A 215 -7.39 19.44 -18.38
N LEU A 216 -7.20 20.41 -17.47
CA LEU A 216 -7.98 20.53 -16.25
C LEU A 216 -9.46 20.73 -16.56
N GLN A 217 -9.83 21.56 -17.53
CA GLN A 217 -11.22 21.73 -17.97
C GLN A 217 -11.86 20.43 -18.48
N LYS A 218 -11.12 19.64 -19.28
CA LYS A 218 -11.60 18.35 -19.81
C LYS A 218 -11.73 17.30 -18.71
N LEU A 219 -10.82 17.28 -17.73
CA LEU A 219 -10.91 16.41 -16.56
C LEU A 219 -12.07 16.84 -15.65
N ASN A 220 -12.23 18.15 -15.44
CA ASN A 220 -13.30 18.77 -14.65
C ASN A 220 -14.68 18.38 -15.17
N ALA A 221 -14.91 18.45 -16.49
CA ALA A 221 -16.16 18.03 -17.11
C ALA A 221 -16.53 16.56 -16.80
N ASN A 222 -15.54 15.66 -16.72
CA ASN A 222 -15.79 14.25 -16.43
C ASN A 222 -15.90 13.93 -14.92
N LEU A 223 -15.34 14.78 -14.05
CA LEU A 223 -15.28 14.60 -12.59
C LEU A 223 -16.43 15.28 -11.84
N MET A 224 -17.17 16.19 -12.49
CA MET A 224 -18.30 16.92 -11.89
C MET A 224 -19.67 16.34 -12.27
N GLU A 225 -19.73 15.46 -13.26
CA GLU A 225 -20.96 14.83 -13.77
C GLU A 225 -21.22 13.44 -13.17
N ASP A 226 -20.35 12.95 -12.30
CA ASP A 226 -20.51 11.64 -11.69
C ASP A 226 -21.60 11.66 -10.60
N LYS A 227 -22.60 10.80 -10.82
CA LYS A 227 -23.76 10.64 -9.96
C LYS A 227 -23.35 10.22 -8.55
N LEU A 228 -23.99 10.84 -7.57
CA LEU A 228 -23.93 10.44 -6.17
C LEU A 228 -25.01 9.40 -5.88
N TYR A 229 -24.69 8.41 -5.06
CA TYR A 229 -25.65 7.40 -4.62
C TYR A 229 -25.65 7.31 -3.09
N PHE A 230 -26.83 7.21 -2.50
CA PHE A 230 -26.99 6.83 -1.10
C PHE A 230 -27.19 5.32 -0.97
N SER A 231 -27.05 4.81 0.25
CA SER A 231 -27.25 3.39 0.51
C SER A 231 -28.69 2.97 0.27
N GLN A 232 -28.87 1.74 -0.18
CA GLN A 232 -30.17 1.10 -0.36
C GLN A 232 -30.97 1.18 0.94
N GLU A 233 -30.33 0.89 2.06
CA GLU A 233 -30.90 0.92 3.39
C GLU A 233 -31.41 2.31 3.78
N TYR A 234 -30.66 3.37 3.45
CA TYR A 234 -31.11 4.75 3.64
C TYR A 234 -32.31 5.07 2.75
N CYS A 235 -32.21 4.75 1.45
CA CYS A 235 -33.27 5.03 0.49
C CYS A 235 -34.58 4.32 0.87
N GLU A 236 -34.52 3.06 1.28
CA GLU A 236 -35.67 2.30 1.77
C GLU A 236 -36.27 2.92 3.03
N LYS A 237 -35.44 3.28 4.02
CA LYS A 237 -35.87 3.96 5.27
C LYS A 237 -36.59 5.28 4.98
N GLN A 238 -36.14 6.02 3.97
CA GLN A 238 -36.71 7.31 3.57
C GLN A 238 -37.84 7.19 2.52
N GLY A 239 -38.14 5.98 2.02
CA GLY A 239 -39.15 5.77 0.97
C GLY A 239 -38.75 6.32 -0.40
N LEU A 240 -37.45 6.47 -0.67
CA LEU A 240 -36.91 6.94 -1.95
C LEU A 240 -36.98 5.85 -3.02
N LYS A 241 -37.39 6.22 -4.24
CA LYS A 241 -37.54 5.28 -5.37
C LYS A 241 -36.23 4.99 -6.11
N SER A 242 -35.17 5.75 -5.81
CA SER A 242 -33.87 5.66 -6.45
C SER A 242 -32.76 5.77 -5.41
N GLU A 243 -31.66 5.04 -5.66
CA GLU A 243 -30.40 5.18 -4.94
C GLU A 243 -29.65 6.45 -5.37
N GLU A 244 -29.92 6.98 -6.56
CA GLU A 244 -29.31 8.21 -7.06
C GLU A 244 -29.76 9.39 -6.21
N ALA A 245 -28.79 10.06 -5.58
CA ALA A 245 -29.04 11.10 -4.61
C ALA A 245 -29.45 12.42 -5.30
N GLU A 246 -30.62 12.93 -4.94
CA GLU A 246 -31.06 14.27 -5.34
C GLU A 246 -30.48 15.31 -4.37
N VAL A 247 -29.30 15.82 -4.69
CA VAL A 247 -28.62 16.84 -3.88
C VAL A 247 -28.55 18.15 -4.65
N GLY A 248 -28.76 19.27 -3.94
CA GLY A 248 -28.67 20.59 -4.54
C GLY A 248 -27.27 20.87 -5.12
N ALA A 249 -27.19 21.81 -6.06
CA ALA A 249 -25.91 22.22 -6.63
C ALA A 249 -24.92 22.70 -5.55
N TRP A 250 -23.65 22.59 -5.91
CA TRP A 250 -22.48 22.96 -5.14
C TRP A 250 -22.58 24.45 -4.82
N ILE A 251 -22.22 24.86 -3.61
CA ILE A 251 -22.21 26.28 -3.26
C ILE A 251 -20.86 26.85 -3.70
N PRO A 252 -20.81 27.74 -4.71
CA PRO A 252 -19.55 28.26 -5.22
C PRO A 252 -18.84 29.13 -4.18
N LEU A 253 -17.51 29.11 -4.20
CA LEU A 253 -16.69 30.01 -3.38
C LEU A 253 -16.87 31.46 -3.84
N THR A 254 -17.17 32.39 -2.93
CA THR A 254 -17.29 33.82 -3.28
C THR A 254 -15.91 34.47 -3.47
N ASP A 255 -15.84 35.58 -4.19
CA ASP A 255 -14.58 36.33 -4.38
C ASP A 255 -14.00 36.84 -3.05
N GLU A 256 -14.87 37.17 -2.09
CA GLU A 256 -14.46 37.55 -0.72
C GLU A 256 -13.82 36.38 0.02
N GLU A 257 -14.42 35.18 -0.07
CA GLU A 257 -13.85 33.96 0.52
C GLU A 257 -12.54 33.56 -0.14
N ARG A 258 -12.49 33.64 -1.47
CA ARG A 258 -11.27 33.40 -2.25
C ARG A 258 -10.17 34.35 -1.83
N THR A 259 -10.47 35.64 -1.73
CA THR A 259 -9.53 36.64 -1.21
C THR A 259 -9.09 36.26 0.18
N ALA A 260 -9.99 35.99 1.12
CA ALA A 260 -9.62 35.64 2.50
C ALA A 260 -8.74 34.39 2.61
N ILE A 261 -8.93 33.39 1.74
CA ILE A 261 -8.12 32.18 1.68
C ILE A 261 -6.70 32.50 1.17
N TYR A 262 -6.60 33.22 0.05
CA TYR A 262 -5.34 33.40 -0.69
C TYR A 262 -4.60 34.72 -0.43
N SER A 263 -5.25 35.71 0.18
CA SER A 263 -4.66 36.99 0.58
C SER A 263 -3.97 36.93 1.92
N SER A 264 -4.03 35.79 2.63
CA SER A 264 -3.37 35.64 3.91
C SER A 264 -1.85 35.69 3.73
N GLU A 265 -1.24 36.81 4.13
CA GLU A 265 0.18 36.80 4.48
C GLU A 265 0.38 35.67 5.51
N ASN A 266 1.28 34.72 5.21
CA ASN A 266 1.67 33.58 6.04
C ASN A 266 0.88 32.25 5.97
N ASP A 267 0.05 32.01 4.94
CA ASP A 267 -0.51 30.65 4.71
C ASP A 267 -1.30 30.09 5.91
N LEU A 268 -1.96 30.98 6.65
CA LEU A 268 -2.60 30.69 7.95
C LEU A 268 -3.97 30.03 7.80
N TYR A 269 -4.60 30.11 6.63
CA TYR A 269 -5.91 29.51 6.41
C TYR A 269 -5.84 27.98 6.55
N ARG A 270 -6.79 27.41 7.30
CA ARG A 270 -7.00 25.97 7.43
C ARG A 270 -8.45 25.66 7.07
N ALA A 271 -8.65 24.82 6.07
CA ALA A 271 -9.98 24.38 5.67
C ALA A 271 -10.61 23.50 6.76
N PRO A 272 -11.96 23.40 6.85
CA PRO A 272 -12.58 22.47 7.79
C PRO A 272 -12.19 21.01 7.49
N LEU A 273 -11.83 20.27 8.54
CA LEU A 273 -11.44 18.86 8.47
C LEU A 273 -12.66 17.95 8.26
N LEU A 274 -12.48 16.87 7.50
CA LEU A 274 -13.34 15.69 7.50
C LEU A 274 -12.49 14.52 8.02
N HIS A 275 -12.85 13.95 9.17
CA HIS A 275 -12.10 12.85 9.77
C HIS A 275 -13.06 11.71 10.10
N PHE A 276 -12.81 10.53 9.53
CA PHE A 276 -13.63 9.35 9.80
C PHE A 276 -12.84 8.04 9.72
N LYS A 277 -13.41 7.02 10.36
CA LYS A 277 -13.01 5.62 10.23
C LYS A 277 -14.12 4.83 9.56
N THR A 278 -13.79 3.99 8.58
CA THR A 278 -14.78 3.21 7.84
C THR A 278 -14.32 1.78 7.60
N SER A 279 -15.26 0.84 7.68
CA SER A 279 -15.10 -0.56 7.28
C SER A 279 -15.85 -0.76 5.97
N VAL A 280 -15.16 -1.25 4.94
CA VAL A 280 -15.68 -1.34 3.58
C VAL A 280 -15.36 -2.67 2.91
N SER A 281 -16.16 -3.04 1.93
CA SER A 281 -15.87 -4.17 1.04
C SER A 281 -14.77 -3.84 0.04
N SER A 282 -14.18 -4.87 -0.55
CA SER A 282 -13.21 -4.74 -1.65
C SER A 282 -13.78 -3.95 -2.83
N GLY A 283 -12.93 -3.16 -3.47
CA GLY A 283 -13.33 -2.33 -4.62
C GLY A 283 -13.84 -0.94 -4.25
N THR A 284 -14.03 -0.66 -2.96
CA THR A 284 -14.35 0.68 -2.45
C THR A 284 -13.14 1.60 -2.52
N TYR A 285 -13.32 2.79 -3.09
CA TYR A 285 -12.33 3.86 -3.17
C TYR A 285 -12.64 4.92 -2.11
N ILE A 286 -11.75 5.08 -1.12
CA ILE A 286 -11.93 6.08 -0.06
C ILE A 286 -11.88 7.50 -0.61
N ARG A 287 -11.08 7.75 -1.66
CA ARG A 287 -11.08 9.03 -2.40
C ARG A 287 -12.44 9.39 -2.98
N SER A 288 -13.13 8.41 -3.59
CA SER A 288 -14.50 8.61 -4.08
C SER A 288 -15.48 8.84 -2.93
N LEU A 289 -15.37 8.08 -1.84
CA LEU A 289 -16.23 8.29 -0.66
C LEU A 289 -16.08 9.70 -0.07
N ILE A 290 -14.86 10.21 0.02
CA ILE A 290 -14.58 11.58 0.45
C ILE A 290 -15.25 12.60 -0.49
N SER A 291 -15.08 12.43 -1.81
CA SER A 291 -15.74 13.28 -2.81
C SER A 291 -17.27 13.23 -2.68
N ASP A 292 -17.83 12.03 -2.52
CA ASP A 292 -19.26 11.78 -2.40
C ASP A 292 -19.84 12.41 -1.11
N ILE A 293 -19.12 12.35 0.01
CA ILE A 293 -19.48 13.08 1.24
C ILE A 293 -19.47 14.60 0.97
N GLY A 294 -18.45 15.12 0.30
CA GLY A 294 -18.41 16.54 -0.10
C GLY A 294 -19.66 16.95 -0.88
N LYS A 295 -20.02 16.19 -1.92
CA LYS A 295 -21.22 16.43 -2.75
C LYS A 295 -22.50 16.36 -1.92
N ALA A 296 -22.64 15.37 -1.04
CA ALA A 296 -23.81 15.19 -0.18
C ALA A 296 -24.05 16.41 0.73
N LEU A 297 -23.00 17.16 1.05
CA LEU A 297 -23.01 18.38 1.87
C LEU A 297 -22.93 19.66 1.01
N ARG A 298 -23.13 19.55 -0.30
CA ARG A 298 -23.09 20.67 -1.27
C ARG A 298 -21.78 21.46 -1.27
N SER A 299 -20.69 20.77 -0.93
CA SER A 299 -19.32 21.28 -0.93
C SER A 299 -18.45 20.33 -1.76
N SER A 300 -17.14 20.47 -1.65
CA SER A 300 -16.14 19.58 -2.23
C SER A 300 -15.16 19.16 -1.14
N SER A 301 -14.47 18.04 -1.32
CA SER A 301 -13.37 17.68 -0.42
C SER A 301 -12.31 16.84 -1.12
N TYR A 302 -11.11 16.84 -0.53
CA TYR A 302 -9.98 16.04 -1.00
C TYR A 302 -9.23 15.42 0.17
N MET A 303 -8.70 14.22 -0.05
CA MET A 303 -7.98 13.44 0.95
C MET A 303 -6.60 14.02 1.25
N VAL A 304 -6.25 14.19 2.53
CA VAL A 304 -4.91 14.63 2.97
C VAL A 304 -4.16 13.54 3.74
N LYS A 305 -4.86 12.53 4.26
CA LYS A 305 -4.25 11.40 4.95
C LYS A 305 -5.12 10.16 4.82
N LEU A 306 -4.48 9.00 4.63
CA LEU A 306 -5.14 7.71 4.59
C LEU A 306 -4.29 6.64 5.27
N ILE A 307 -4.91 5.90 6.18
CA ILE A 307 -4.30 4.76 6.87
C ILE A 307 -5.21 3.56 6.66
N ARG A 308 -4.71 2.47 6.05
CA ARG A 308 -5.39 1.18 6.06
C ARG A 308 -5.07 0.47 7.38
N CYS A 309 -5.92 0.67 8.38
CA CYS A 309 -5.76 0.09 9.72
C CYS A 309 -5.85 -1.44 9.71
N GLN A 310 -6.67 -2.00 8.82
CA GLN A 310 -6.92 -3.44 8.75
C GLN A 310 -7.17 -3.90 7.32
N GLN A 311 -6.69 -5.09 7.01
CA GLN A 311 -7.02 -5.84 5.79
C GLN A 311 -7.30 -7.30 6.17
N GLN A 312 -8.57 -7.69 6.11
CA GLN A 312 -9.05 -8.98 6.61
C GLN A 312 -8.63 -9.21 8.09
N GLU A 313 -7.91 -10.26 8.43
CA GLU A 313 -7.51 -10.56 9.81
C GLU A 313 -6.26 -9.78 10.27
N TRP A 314 -5.56 -9.11 9.36
CA TRP A 314 -4.33 -8.37 9.62
C TRP A 314 -4.65 -6.92 10.02
N ALA A 315 -4.20 -6.48 11.19
CA ALA A 315 -4.50 -5.15 11.71
C ALA A 315 -3.30 -4.54 12.45
N LEU A 316 -3.11 -3.23 12.29
CA LEU A 316 -2.00 -2.49 12.91
C LEU A 316 -1.98 -2.58 14.44
N ASP A 317 -3.16 -2.73 15.06
CA ASP A 317 -3.34 -2.80 16.52
C ASP A 317 -3.31 -4.23 17.09
N ARG A 318 -3.14 -5.26 16.25
CA ARG A 318 -3.15 -6.67 16.69
C ARG A 318 -1.74 -7.26 16.90
N GLY A 319 -0.70 -6.50 16.60
CA GLY A 319 0.69 -6.99 16.63
C GLY A 319 0.97 -8.08 15.61
N ASN A 320 0.13 -8.26 14.58
CA ASN A 320 0.29 -9.27 13.53
C ASN A 320 0.76 -8.66 12.20
N VAL A 321 1.22 -7.41 12.18
CA VAL A 321 1.73 -6.73 11.00
C VAL A 321 3.21 -6.41 11.21
N PHE A 322 4.07 -6.89 10.32
CA PHE A 322 5.49 -6.56 10.34
C PHE A 322 5.70 -5.08 10.03
N LYS A 323 6.79 -4.52 10.54
CA LYS A 323 7.36 -3.24 10.12
C LYS A 323 8.69 -3.50 9.41
N LEU A 324 9.12 -2.56 8.57
CA LEU A 324 10.39 -2.71 7.86
C LEU A 324 11.58 -2.83 8.84
N GLU A 325 11.53 -2.08 9.94
CA GLU A 325 12.50 -2.15 11.03
C GLU A 325 12.62 -3.54 11.68
N ASN A 326 11.60 -4.40 11.58
CA ASN A 326 11.73 -5.76 12.08
C ASN A 326 12.79 -6.57 11.31
N PHE A 327 13.01 -6.25 10.03
CA PHE A 327 14.01 -6.90 9.18
C PHE A 327 15.38 -6.22 9.27
N ASP A 328 15.41 -4.91 9.54
CA ASP A 328 16.66 -4.13 9.59
C ASP A 328 17.34 -4.17 10.97
N ASN A 329 16.55 -4.21 12.06
CA ASN A 329 17.06 -4.07 13.44
C ASN A 329 17.18 -5.40 14.20
N ASN A 330 16.90 -6.54 13.58
CA ASN A 330 17.01 -7.86 14.22
C ASN A 330 17.88 -8.78 13.37
N ASP A 331 18.57 -9.72 14.03
CA ASP A 331 19.38 -10.72 13.34
C ASP A 331 18.52 -11.58 12.43
N GLU A 332 19.10 -11.98 11.30
CA GLU A 332 18.43 -12.77 10.28
C GLU A 332 17.84 -14.06 10.84
N GLU A 333 18.59 -14.75 11.68
CA GLU A 333 18.17 -16.02 12.30
C GLU A 333 16.93 -15.87 13.18
N ILE A 334 16.70 -14.67 13.71
CA ILE A 334 15.55 -14.36 14.55
C ILE A 334 14.35 -14.05 13.67
N TRP A 335 14.43 -13.02 12.82
CA TRP A 335 13.26 -12.61 12.04
C TRP A 335 12.83 -13.68 11.04
N ALA A 336 13.76 -14.50 10.54
CA ALA A 336 13.46 -15.64 9.67
C ALA A 336 12.53 -16.65 10.35
N LYS A 337 12.82 -17.03 11.60
CA LYS A 337 11.98 -17.97 12.39
C LYS A 337 10.59 -17.38 12.64
N VAL A 338 10.52 -16.11 13.00
CA VAL A 338 9.23 -15.41 13.20
C VAL A 338 8.43 -15.38 11.90
N LEU A 339 9.07 -15.03 10.78
CA LEU A 339 8.42 -14.99 9.47
C LEU A 339 7.92 -16.36 9.03
N GLU A 340 8.71 -17.42 9.24
CA GLU A 340 8.29 -18.80 8.96
C GLU A 340 7.05 -19.18 9.77
N ARG A 341 7.04 -18.87 11.06
CA ARG A 341 5.89 -19.10 11.94
C ARG A 341 4.64 -18.36 11.45
N VAL A 342 4.78 -17.09 11.04
CA VAL A 342 3.69 -16.30 10.47
C VAL A 342 3.19 -16.90 9.15
N MET A 343 4.08 -17.45 8.32
CA MET A 343 3.67 -18.10 7.06
C MET A 343 2.88 -19.41 7.29
N GLU A 344 3.15 -20.11 8.39
CA GLU A 344 2.46 -21.34 8.78
C GLU A 344 1.11 -21.07 9.45
N GLU A 345 1.09 -20.18 10.46
CA GLU A 345 -0.09 -19.97 11.32
C GLU A 345 -0.92 -18.73 10.94
N GLY A 346 -0.39 -17.90 10.04
CA GLY A 346 -1.06 -16.71 9.51
C GLY A 346 -1.21 -15.60 10.55
N SER A 347 -2.34 -14.92 10.48
CA SER A 347 -2.68 -13.73 11.28
C SER A 347 -2.88 -13.98 12.77
N LYS A 348 -2.80 -15.24 13.22
CA LYS A 348 -2.90 -15.63 14.63
C LYS A 348 -1.63 -15.32 15.42
N VAL A 349 -0.49 -15.18 14.74
CA VAL A 349 0.80 -14.92 15.37
C VAL A 349 0.89 -13.46 15.78
N ASN A 350 1.21 -13.21 17.06
CA ASN A 350 1.65 -11.91 17.51
C ASN A 350 3.16 -11.81 17.30
N ILE A 351 3.56 -10.96 16.36
CA ILE A 351 4.94 -10.80 15.88
C ILE A 351 5.85 -10.32 17.00
N GLU A 352 5.43 -9.32 17.79
CA GLU A 352 6.24 -8.76 18.88
C GLU A 352 6.54 -9.82 19.95
N GLN A 353 5.53 -10.58 20.35
CA GLN A 353 5.70 -11.68 21.31
C GLN A 353 6.59 -12.79 20.75
N GLU A 354 6.45 -13.14 19.47
CA GLU A 354 7.29 -14.17 18.86
C GLU A 354 8.75 -13.71 18.72
N PHE A 355 9.00 -12.43 18.42
CA PHE A 355 10.35 -11.86 18.46
C PHE A 355 11.00 -11.99 19.84
N ILE A 356 10.26 -11.67 20.91
CA ILE A 356 10.77 -11.81 22.30
C ILE A 356 11.09 -13.27 22.60
N LYS A 357 10.19 -14.19 22.23
CA LYS A 357 10.34 -15.62 22.47
C LYS A 357 11.56 -16.19 21.74
N VAL A 358 11.70 -15.91 20.45
CA VAL A 358 12.82 -16.41 19.64
C VAL A 358 14.16 -15.83 20.11
N LYS A 359 14.20 -14.56 20.54
CA LYS A 359 15.39 -13.96 21.17
C LYS A 359 15.79 -14.67 22.46
N ALA A 360 14.83 -14.89 23.36
CA ALA A 360 15.08 -15.57 24.62
C ALA A 360 15.51 -17.04 24.43
N GLU A 361 15.04 -17.71 23.37
CA GLU A 361 15.48 -19.06 23.00
C GLU A 361 16.92 -19.06 22.45
N ALA A 362 17.29 -18.06 21.65
CA ALA A 362 18.65 -17.90 21.14
C ALA A 362 19.66 -17.63 22.27
N GLU A 363 19.32 -16.77 23.23
CA GLU A 363 20.17 -16.49 24.40
C GLU A 363 20.39 -17.72 25.32
N LYS A 364 19.45 -18.66 25.31
CA LYS A 364 19.52 -19.91 26.12
C LYS A 364 20.35 -21.01 25.46
N GLN A 365 20.73 -20.88 24.20
CA GLN A 365 21.66 -21.79 23.55
C GLN A 365 23.08 -21.21 23.67
N PRO A 366 23.92 -21.64 24.64
CA PRO A 366 25.30 -21.20 24.67
C PRO A 366 26.02 -21.69 23.41
N GLU A 367 26.77 -20.79 22.76
CA GLU A 367 27.71 -21.16 21.70
C GLU A 367 28.58 -22.32 22.17
N LEU A 368 28.57 -23.44 21.44
CA LEU A 368 29.60 -24.45 21.65
C LEU A 368 30.95 -23.82 21.30
N PRO A 369 31.97 -23.91 22.16
CA PRO A 369 33.28 -23.36 21.84
C PRO A 369 33.84 -24.07 20.60
N SER A 370 34.28 -23.28 19.64
CA SER A 370 35.02 -23.76 18.47
C SER A 370 36.37 -24.33 18.92
N ILE A 371 36.45 -25.65 19.00
CA ILE A 371 37.71 -26.42 19.00
C ILE A 371 38.09 -26.50 17.51
N THR A 372 39.20 -25.96 17.00
CA THR A 372 40.61 -26.17 17.39
C THR A 372 41.48 -24.99 16.97
N ASP A 373 42.29 -24.48 17.90
CA ASP A 373 43.56 -23.82 17.62
C ASP A 373 44.65 -24.88 17.90
N GLU A 374 45.21 -25.49 16.86
CA GLU A 374 46.43 -26.31 16.97
C GLU A 374 47.59 -25.52 16.36
N SER A 375 48.22 -24.69 17.18
CA SER A 375 49.53 -24.12 16.87
C SER A 375 50.36 -23.93 18.14
N ALA A 376 50.89 -25.03 18.70
CA ALA A 376 52.05 -24.97 19.59
C ALA A 376 52.66 -26.37 19.84
N VAL A 377 53.60 -26.81 18.99
CA VAL A 377 54.73 -27.65 19.43
C VAL A 377 56.00 -27.23 18.66
N THR A 378 56.71 -26.28 19.27
CA THR A 378 58.17 -26.12 19.43
C THR A 378 59.15 -26.52 18.30
N GLU A 379 59.96 -25.51 17.93
CA GLU A 379 61.26 -25.60 17.26
C GLU A 379 62.28 -26.48 18.01
N ALA A 380 63.12 -27.22 17.27
CA ALA A 380 64.54 -27.40 17.57
C ALA A 380 65.35 -27.95 16.38
N SER A 381 66.43 -27.23 16.06
CA SER A 381 67.75 -27.67 15.55
C SER A 381 67.89 -28.31 14.15
N THR A 382 68.41 -27.48 13.24
CA THR A 382 69.62 -27.70 12.41
C THR A 382 70.29 -29.08 12.46
N GLU A 383 70.45 -29.71 11.27
CA GLU A 383 71.72 -30.25 10.76
C GLU A 383 71.54 -30.77 9.31
N GLU A 384 72.27 -30.17 8.37
CA GLU A 384 72.70 -30.84 7.14
C GLU A 384 73.87 -31.77 7.49
N PRO A 385 74.04 -32.94 6.85
CA PRO A 385 74.90 -32.94 5.67
C PRO A 385 74.52 -33.94 4.55
N SER A 386 74.77 -33.49 3.31
CA SER A 386 75.50 -34.19 2.24
C SER A 386 75.29 -35.72 2.06
N ALA A 387 74.77 -36.11 0.90
CA ALA A 387 75.28 -37.29 0.18
C ALA A 387 75.05 -37.19 -1.33
N ALA A 388 76.10 -37.56 -2.06
CA ALA A 388 76.26 -37.47 -3.49
C ALA A 388 75.51 -38.53 -4.32
N LYS A 389 75.28 -38.17 -5.59
CA LYS A 389 75.40 -38.97 -6.84
C LYS A 389 74.67 -40.31 -6.96
N ARG A 390 73.80 -40.40 -7.97
CA ARG A 390 73.89 -41.26 -9.19
C ARG A 390 72.53 -41.18 -9.92
N SER A 391 72.43 -40.50 -11.06
CA SER A 391 72.80 -40.90 -12.43
C SER A 391 71.72 -41.73 -13.14
N ARG A 392 71.36 -41.25 -14.35
CA ARG A 392 70.80 -41.97 -15.51
C ARG A 392 69.33 -42.35 -15.44
N ASP A 393 68.55 -42.32 -16.51
CA ASP A 393 68.69 -41.90 -17.92
C ASP A 393 67.25 -41.99 -18.49
N ASP A 394 66.96 -41.23 -19.55
CA ASP A 394 66.10 -41.57 -20.71
C ASP A 394 64.63 -42.01 -20.47
N GLU A 395 63.62 -41.62 -21.24
CA GLU A 395 63.50 -41.08 -22.59
C GLU A 395 62.01 -40.69 -22.81
N GLU A 396 61.81 -39.66 -23.64
CA GLU A 396 60.59 -39.22 -24.38
C GLU A 396 59.26 -38.89 -23.67
#